data_AF-A0A6A4GPA6-F1
#
_entry.id   AF-A0A6A4GPA6-F1
#
_cell.length_a   1.000
_cell.length_b   1.000
_cell.length_c   1.000
_cell.angle_alpha   90.00
_cell.angle_beta   90.00
_cell.angle_gamma   90.00
#
_symmetry.space_group_name_H-M   'P 1'
#
loop_
_entity.id
_entity.type
_entity.pdbx_description
1 polymer ?
#
loop_
_entity_poly.entity_id
_entity_poly.type
_entity_poly.pdbx_seq_one_letter_code
_entity_poly.pdbx_strand_id
1 'polypeptide(L)'
;FLKLTRQTYVSHFEKYNPVTTKIAKQYDSETGPGPQGANQFQLYFGDSWHGSQWNLGIIKNMCLFVLANRADQCFKGSLSTEAIHAIIWGHISQARDSWTQQKPRMHEEERDRFETAAEAATQAQIDQVKRYKSVCKANCKQKLNKREDGIKKLITHSSKPEEKKEWKRVEAVLGDLGELGQSSDDTDVEVEGSALVTTEPYSHWCFLSHSCRP
;
A
#
# COMPACT_ATOMS: atom_id res chain seq x y z
N PHE A 1 7.05 0.00 -11.51
CA PHE A 1 6.59 -1.33 -11.05
C PHE A 1 5.49 -1.89 -11.94
N LEU A 2 4.27 -1.33 -11.89
CA LEU A 2 3.08 -1.82 -12.61
C LEU A 2 3.27 -2.07 -14.11
N LYS A 3 3.87 -1.10 -14.83
CA LYS A 3 4.22 -1.26 -16.26
C LYS A 3 5.16 -2.45 -16.51
N LEU A 4 6.12 -2.69 -15.61
CA LEU A 4 7.13 -3.74 -15.74
C LEU A 4 6.53 -5.13 -15.47
N THR A 5 5.60 -5.22 -14.52
CA THR A 5 4.87 -6.46 -14.18
C THR A 5 3.62 -6.68 -15.04
N ARG A 6 3.32 -5.74 -15.95
CA ARG A 6 2.13 -5.73 -16.82
C ARG A 6 0.82 -5.81 -16.04
N GLN A 7 0.76 -5.16 -14.88
CA GLN A 7 -0.44 -5.07 -14.06
C GLN A 7 -0.99 -3.65 -14.05
N THR A 8 -2.30 -3.51 -13.88
CA THR A 8 -2.96 -2.20 -13.79
C THR A 8 -2.88 -1.63 -12.38
N TYR A 9 -3.00 -2.48 -11.34
CA TYR A 9 -2.98 -2.09 -9.93
C TYR A 9 -2.13 -3.04 -9.10
N VAL A 10 -1.54 -2.54 -8.01
CA VAL A 10 -0.72 -3.37 -7.09
C VAL A 10 -1.60 -4.37 -6.33
N SER A 11 -2.87 -4.01 -6.13
CA SER A 11 -3.91 -4.83 -5.52
C SER A 11 -4.49 -5.89 -6.45
N HIS A 12 -4.21 -5.87 -7.76
CA HIS A 12 -4.82 -6.76 -8.76
C HIS A 12 -3.80 -7.78 -9.31
N PHE A 13 -3.18 -8.55 -8.43
CA PHE A 13 -2.22 -9.59 -8.81
C PHE A 13 -2.83 -10.99 -8.78
N GLU A 14 -4.15 -11.15 -8.67
CA GLU A 14 -4.78 -12.46 -8.43
C GLU A 14 -4.61 -13.41 -9.63
N LYS A 15 -4.55 -12.83 -10.85
CA LYS A 15 -4.28 -13.54 -12.10
C LYS A 15 -2.81 -13.47 -12.54
N TYR A 16 -1.93 -12.90 -11.71
CA TYR A 16 -0.52 -12.81 -12.03
C TYR A 16 0.09 -14.21 -12.14
N ASN A 17 0.94 -14.40 -13.16
CA ASN A 17 1.65 -15.65 -13.40
C ASN A 17 3.11 -15.51 -12.93
N PRO A 18 3.44 -15.84 -11.67
CA PRO A 18 4.81 -15.79 -11.18
C PRO A 18 5.66 -16.90 -11.80
N VAL A 19 6.98 -16.73 -11.73
CA VAL A 19 7.94 -17.78 -12.06
C VAL A 19 7.72 -19.00 -11.16
N THR A 20 7.93 -20.19 -11.70
CA THR A 20 7.77 -21.44 -10.93
C THR A 20 8.89 -21.61 -9.90
N THR A 21 8.60 -22.31 -8.81
CA THR A 21 9.60 -22.67 -7.79
C THR A 21 10.80 -23.40 -8.38
N LYS A 22 10.61 -24.21 -9.44
CA LYS A 22 11.71 -24.91 -10.11
C LYS A 22 12.71 -23.94 -10.73
N ILE A 23 12.22 -22.92 -11.45
CA ILE A 23 13.08 -21.93 -12.11
C ILE A 23 13.79 -21.08 -11.06
N ALA A 24 13.06 -20.60 -10.04
CA ALA A 24 13.66 -19.81 -8.96
C ALA A 24 14.79 -20.59 -8.26
N LYS A 25 14.55 -21.86 -7.90
CA LYS A 25 15.57 -22.72 -7.26
C LYS A 25 16.75 -23.03 -8.18
N GLN A 26 16.52 -23.24 -9.48
CA GLN A 26 17.62 -23.46 -10.43
C GLN A 26 18.56 -22.26 -10.48
N TYR A 27 18.02 -21.04 -10.43
CA TYR A 27 18.82 -19.83 -10.36
C TYR A 27 19.52 -19.68 -9.01
N ASP A 28 18.83 -19.94 -7.89
CA ASP A 28 19.44 -19.89 -6.55
C ASP A 28 20.62 -20.89 -6.42
N SER A 29 20.58 -22.00 -7.17
CA SER A 29 21.67 -22.99 -7.25
C SER A 29 22.66 -22.75 -8.40
N GLU A 30 22.60 -21.60 -9.09
CA GLU A 30 23.48 -21.23 -10.22
C GLU A 30 23.44 -22.20 -11.42
N THR A 31 22.40 -23.05 -11.49
CA THR A 31 22.22 -24.07 -12.53
C THR A 31 21.29 -23.64 -13.67
N GLY A 32 20.58 -22.53 -13.50
CA GLY A 32 19.61 -22.01 -14.46
C GLY A 32 19.87 -20.55 -14.85
N PRO A 33 19.27 -20.08 -15.95
CA PRO A 33 19.37 -18.69 -16.35
C PRO A 33 18.72 -17.78 -15.32
N GLY A 34 19.31 -16.60 -15.10
CA GLY A 34 18.74 -15.59 -14.23
C GLY A 34 17.54 -14.85 -14.83
N PRO A 35 17.00 -13.86 -14.11
CA PRO A 35 15.91 -13.03 -14.59
C PRO A 35 16.36 -12.13 -15.74
N GLN A 36 16.28 -12.64 -16.97
CA GLN A 36 16.70 -11.95 -18.19
C GLN A 36 15.68 -12.14 -19.33
N GLY A 37 15.81 -11.32 -20.38
CA GLY A 37 14.94 -11.38 -21.56
C GLY A 37 13.47 -11.23 -21.21
N ALA A 38 12.63 -12.18 -21.64
CA ALA A 38 11.19 -12.16 -21.39
C ALA A 38 10.82 -12.20 -19.89
N ASN A 39 11.68 -12.77 -19.04
CA ASN A 39 11.42 -12.98 -17.61
C ASN A 39 12.08 -11.93 -16.71
N GLN A 40 12.71 -10.89 -17.28
CA GLN A 40 13.53 -9.93 -16.55
C GLN A 40 12.81 -9.13 -15.45
N PHE A 41 11.47 -9.11 -15.48
CA PHE A 41 10.61 -8.47 -14.48
C PHE A 41 9.53 -9.42 -13.92
N GLN A 42 9.65 -10.73 -14.18
CA GLN A 42 8.70 -11.71 -13.69
C GLN A 42 9.08 -12.18 -12.28
N LEU A 43 8.18 -11.95 -11.33
CA LEU A 43 8.41 -12.19 -9.90
C LEU A 43 8.20 -13.66 -9.54
N TYR A 44 8.84 -14.07 -8.45
CA TYR A 44 8.58 -15.33 -7.77
C TYR A 44 7.76 -15.08 -6.49
N PHE A 45 6.66 -15.80 -6.30
CA PHE A 45 5.78 -15.65 -5.12
C PHE A 45 5.63 -16.91 -4.26
N GLY A 46 6.38 -17.97 -4.56
CA GLY A 46 6.36 -19.20 -3.77
C GLY A 46 7.02 -19.05 -2.39
N ASP A 47 7.39 -20.17 -1.79
CA ASP A 47 8.02 -20.18 -0.47
C ASP A 47 9.34 -19.44 -0.47
N SER A 48 9.64 -18.72 0.61
CA SER A 48 10.87 -17.94 0.75
C SER A 48 11.08 -16.88 -0.35
N TRP A 49 10.02 -16.44 -1.05
CA TRP A 49 10.09 -15.40 -2.09
C TRP A 49 10.92 -14.17 -1.69
N HIS A 50 10.80 -13.72 -0.43
CA HIS A 50 11.47 -12.53 0.08
C HIS A 50 12.99 -12.74 0.16
N GLY A 51 13.46 -13.98 0.37
CA GLY A 51 14.87 -14.32 0.43
C GLY A 51 15.44 -14.89 -0.88
N SER A 52 14.60 -15.09 -1.91
CA SER A 52 15.05 -15.72 -3.16
C SER A 52 16.04 -14.84 -3.92
N GLN A 53 17.12 -15.44 -4.44
CA GLN A 53 18.05 -14.70 -5.30
C GLN A 53 17.35 -14.24 -6.57
N TRP A 54 16.35 -15.00 -7.03
CA TRP A 54 15.51 -14.61 -8.16
C TRP A 54 14.91 -13.22 -7.97
N ASN A 55 14.17 -12.99 -6.88
CA ASN A 55 13.54 -11.69 -6.66
C ASN A 55 14.57 -10.59 -6.40
N LEU A 56 15.67 -10.88 -5.69
CA LEU A 56 16.76 -9.91 -5.53
C LEU A 56 17.31 -9.46 -6.90
N GLY A 57 17.45 -10.39 -7.85
CA GLY A 57 17.82 -10.09 -9.23
C GLY A 57 16.77 -9.23 -9.95
N ILE A 58 15.48 -9.54 -9.79
CA ILE A 58 14.38 -8.75 -10.36
C ILE A 58 14.40 -7.31 -9.83
N ILE A 59 14.57 -7.11 -8.52
CA ILE A 59 14.66 -5.76 -7.95
C ILE A 59 15.84 -5.02 -8.55
N LYS A 60 17.02 -5.65 -8.65
CA LYS A 60 18.20 -5.03 -9.27
C LYS A 60 17.89 -4.55 -10.69
N ASN A 61 17.22 -5.39 -11.50
CA ASN A 61 16.79 -5.01 -12.84
C ASN A 61 15.82 -3.82 -12.82
N MET A 62 14.84 -3.81 -11.90
CA MET A 62 13.88 -2.72 -11.77
C MET A 62 14.55 -1.41 -11.30
N CYS A 63 15.49 -1.47 -10.36
CA CYS A 63 16.27 -0.33 -9.92
C CYS A 63 17.09 0.26 -11.07
N LEU A 64 17.79 -0.58 -11.84
CA LEU A 64 18.54 -0.13 -13.02
C LEU A 64 17.61 0.53 -14.04
N PHE A 65 16.43 -0.04 -14.27
CA PHE A 65 15.44 0.55 -15.15
C PHE A 65 14.98 1.93 -14.65
N VAL A 66 14.68 2.07 -13.36
CA VAL A 66 14.24 3.35 -12.76
C VAL A 66 15.35 4.40 -12.88
N LEU A 67 16.60 4.04 -12.57
CA LEU A 67 17.75 4.93 -12.66
C LEU A 67 18.04 5.37 -14.10
N ALA A 68 17.93 4.46 -15.07
CA ALA A 68 18.14 4.77 -16.48
C ALA A 68 17.05 5.71 -17.04
N ASN A 69 15.82 5.61 -16.54
CA ASN A 69 14.67 6.40 -17.00
C ASN A 69 14.35 7.55 -16.02
N ARG A 70 15.35 8.07 -15.31
CA ARG A 70 15.15 9.08 -14.27
C ARG A 70 14.69 10.43 -14.82
N ALA A 71 15.12 10.79 -16.03
CA ALA A 71 14.71 12.03 -16.69
C ALA A 71 13.21 12.04 -17.04
N ASP A 72 12.64 10.86 -17.32
CA ASP A 72 11.24 10.69 -17.71
C ASP A 72 10.30 10.51 -16.50
N GLN A 73 10.86 10.34 -15.30
CA GLN A 73 10.10 10.16 -14.08
C GLN A 73 10.12 11.46 -13.28
N CYS A 74 8.94 12.03 -13.05
CA CYS A 74 8.73 13.27 -12.30
C CYS A 74 9.04 13.13 -10.79
N PHE A 75 10.19 12.58 -10.42
CA PHE A 75 10.66 12.56 -9.03
C PHE A 75 11.13 13.96 -8.66
N LYS A 76 10.41 14.60 -7.74
CA LYS A 76 10.84 15.85 -7.13
C LYS A 76 11.97 15.53 -6.14
N GLY A 77 13.22 15.71 -6.56
CA GLY A 77 14.41 15.47 -5.74
C GLY A 77 15.23 14.23 -6.14
N SER A 78 16.17 13.83 -5.29
CA SER A 78 16.99 12.63 -5.48
C SER A 78 16.63 11.55 -4.47
N LEU A 79 15.91 10.53 -4.93
CA LEU A 79 15.79 9.28 -4.17
C LEU A 79 17.13 8.53 -4.20
N SER A 80 17.55 8.01 -3.05
CA SER A 80 18.69 7.11 -3.00
C SER A 80 18.34 5.76 -3.63
N THR A 81 19.35 4.98 -4.01
CA THR A 81 19.15 3.62 -4.55
C THR A 81 18.45 2.73 -3.54
N GLU A 82 18.74 2.89 -2.25
CA GLU A 82 18.14 2.16 -1.14
C GLU A 82 16.66 2.53 -0.98
N ALA A 83 16.31 3.81 -1.16
CA ALA A 83 14.92 4.25 -1.14
C ALA A 83 14.13 3.64 -2.31
N ILE A 84 14.69 3.63 -3.52
CA ILE A 84 14.08 2.99 -4.70
C ILE A 84 13.89 1.49 -4.45
N HIS A 85 14.92 0.83 -3.89
CA HIS A 85 14.87 -0.57 -3.52
C HIS A 85 13.72 -0.86 -2.54
N ALA A 86 13.63 -0.10 -1.45
CA ALA A 86 12.60 -0.26 -0.43
C ALA A 86 11.18 -0.04 -1.00
N ILE A 87 10.99 0.96 -1.87
CA ILE A 87 9.70 1.22 -2.53
C ILE A 87 9.30 0.04 -3.43
N ILE A 88 10.21 -0.45 -4.28
CA ILE A 88 9.96 -1.61 -5.13
C ILE A 88 9.59 -2.82 -4.26
N TRP A 89 10.28 -3.01 -3.14
CA TRP A 89 10.03 -4.11 -2.23
C TRP A 89 8.67 -4.04 -1.56
N GLY A 90 8.26 -2.84 -1.11
CA GLY A 90 6.92 -2.59 -0.62
C GLY A 90 5.83 -2.97 -1.63
N HIS A 91 6.03 -2.63 -2.91
CA HIS A 91 5.09 -3.03 -3.96
C HIS A 91 5.05 -4.53 -4.21
N ILE A 92 6.20 -5.22 -4.18
CA ILE A 92 6.25 -6.68 -4.36
C ILE A 92 5.54 -7.38 -3.20
N SER A 93 5.71 -6.91 -1.96
CA SER A 93 4.97 -7.43 -0.79
C SER A 93 3.47 -7.30 -0.98
N GLN A 94 2.98 -6.11 -1.32
CA GLN A 94 1.55 -5.88 -1.55
C GLN A 94 1.00 -6.73 -2.70
N ALA A 95 1.75 -6.84 -3.80
CA ALA A 95 1.41 -7.68 -4.94
C ALA A 95 1.32 -9.16 -4.56
N ARG A 96 2.23 -9.65 -3.73
CA ARG A 96 2.16 -11.02 -3.21
C ARG A 96 0.95 -11.24 -2.32
N ASP A 97 0.68 -10.30 -1.42
CA ASP A 97 -0.47 -10.38 -0.52
C ASP A 97 -1.78 -10.44 -1.31
N SER A 98 -1.90 -9.63 -2.36
CA SER A 98 -3.01 -9.72 -3.33
C SER A 98 -3.05 -11.09 -4.01
N TRP A 99 -1.94 -11.56 -4.57
CA TRP A 99 -1.86 -12.85 -5.27
C TRP A 99 -2.27 -14.03 -4.36
N THR A 100 -1.91 -14.00 -3.08
CA THR A 100 -2.26 -15.04 -2.11
C THR A 100 -3.72 -14.98 -1.64
N GLN A 101 -4.42 -13.85 -1.77
CA GLN A 101 -5.81 -13.71 -1.28
C GLN A 101 -6.80 -14.60 -2.01
N GLN A 102 -6.57 -14.92 -3.29
CA GLN A 102 -7.44 -15.83 -4.07
C GLN A 102 -6.88 -17.25 -4.18
N LYS A 103 -5.81 -17.59 -3.45
CA LYS A 103 -5.31 -18.95 -3.40
C LYS A 103 -6.11 -19.76 -2.39
N PRO A 104 -6.57 -20.96 -2.76
CA PRO A 104 -7.08 -21.94 -1.82
C PRO A 104 -6.22 -22.08 -0.57
N ARG A 105 -6.81 -21.89 0.60
CA ARG A 105 -6.17 -22.17 1.88
C ARG A 105 -6.56 -23.56 2.37
N MET A 106 -5.76 -24.12 3.26
CA MET A 106 -6.16 -25.31 4.00
C MET A 106 -7.16 -24.89 5.08
N HIS A 107 -8.30 -25.56 5.16
CA HIS A 107 -9.31 -25.27 6.17
C HIS A 107 -8.79 -25.71 7.55
N GLU A 108 -8.60 -24.79 8.49
CA GLU A 108 -8.00 -25.12 9.80
C GLU A 108 -8.82 -26.16 10.60
N GLU A 109 -10.14 -26.12 10.45
CA GLU A 109 -11.07 -27.05 11.12
C GLU A 109 -11.16 -28.42 10.42
N GLU A 110 -11.04 -28.44 9.09
CA GLU A 110 -11.10 -29.65 8.26
C GLU A 110 -9.68 -29.88 7.69
N ARG A 111 -8.74 -30.33 8.54
CA ARG A 111 -7.29 -30.42 8.25
C ARG A 111 -6.87 -31.09 6.94
N ASP A 112 -7.76 -31.80 6.24
CA ASP A 112 -7.49 -32.47 4.97
C ASP A 112 -8.19 -31.83 3.75
N ARG A 113 -8.92 -30.72 3.94
CA ARG A 113 -9.65 -30.07 2.86
C ARG A 113 -9.02 -28.72 2.51
N PHE A 114 -8.56 -28.60 1.27
CA PHE A 114 -8.27 -27.30 0.67
C PHE A 114 -9.58 -26.64 0.22
N GLU A 115 -9.67 -25.34 0.41
CA GLU A 115 -10.72 -24.52 -0.18
C GLU A 115 -10.78 -24.74 -1.70
N THR A 116 -11.98 -24.69 -2.25
CA THR A 116 -12.14 -24.56 -3.69
C THR A 116 -11.75 -23.15 -4.13
N ALA A 117 -11.42 -22.98 -5.41
CA ALA A 117 -11.15 -21.64 -5.96
C ALA A 117 -12.34 -20.68 -5.79
N ALA A 118 -13.57 -21.21 -5.79
CA ALA A 118 -14.79 -20.44 -5.56
C ALA A 118 -14.92 -19.95 -4.10
N GLU A 119 -14.56 -20.80 -3.13
CA GLU A 119 -14.52 -20.43 -1.71
C GLU A 119 -13.47 -19.35 -1.46
N ALA A 120 -12.25 -19.53 -1.98
CA ALA A 120 -11.19 -18.54 -1.87
C ALA A 120 -11.59 -17.18 -2.49
N ALA A 121 -12.26 -17.19 -3.65
CA ALA A 121 -12.76 -15.97 -4.29
C ALA A 121 -13.86 -15.29 -3.46
N THR A 122 -14.78 -16.06 -2.88
CA THR A 122 -15.86 -15.53 -2.02
C THR A 122 -15.28 -14.91 -0.74
N GLN A 123 -14.31 -15.57 -0.12
CA GLN A 123 -13.62 -15.06 1.05
C GLN A 123 -12.85 -13.76 0.74
N ALA A 124 -12.14 -13.71 -0.40
CA ALA A 124 -11.46 -12.50 -0.84
C ALA A 124 -12.42 -11.31 -1.00
N GLN A 125 -13.61 -11.54 -1.54
CA GLN A 125 -14.67 -10.51 -1.63
C GLN A 125 -15.15 -10.06 -0.25
N ILE A 126 -15.38 -10.99 0.66
CA ILE A 126 -15.78 -10.68 2.05
C ILE A 126 -14.70 -9.82 2.73
N ASP A 127 -13.44 -10.19 2.56
CA ASP A 127 -12.31 -9.46 3.13
C ASP A 127 -12.15 -8.06 2.51
N GLN A 128 -12.39 -7.93 1.20
CA GLN A 128 -12.42 -6.62 0.52
C GLN A 128 -13.51 -5.71 1.11
N VAL A 129 -14.73 -6.22 1.31
CA VAL A 129 -15.83 -5.46 1.92
C VAL A 129 -15.50 -5.06 3.36
N LYS A 130 -14.91 -5.96 4.14
CA LYS A 130 -14.47 -5.67 5.51
C LYS A 130 -13.40 -4.57 5.54
N ARG A 131 -12.39 -4.67 4.66
CA ARG A 131 -11.33 -3.66 4.53
C ARG A 131 -11.91 -2.31 4.15
N TYR A 132 -12.78 -2.26 3.15
CA TYR A 132 -13.45 -1.03 2.72
C TYR A 132 -14.19 -0.36 3.90
N LYS A 133 -15.03 -1.12 4.62
CA LYS A 133 -15.73 -0.59 5.81
C LYS A 133 -14.77 -0.07 6.89
N SER A 134 -13.67 -0.77 7.11
CA SER A 134 -12.65 -0.36 8.08
C SER A 134 -11.96 0.95 7.69
N VAL A 135 -11.58 1.08 6.41
CA VAL A 135 -10.97 2.30 5.85
C VAL A 135 -11.94 3.48 5.92
N CYS A 136 -13.20 3.31 5.49
CA CYS A 136 -14.20 4.36 5.59
C CYS A 136 -14.36 4.85 7.03
N LYS A 137 -14.44 3.92 8.00
CA LYS A 137 -14.55 4.26 9.42
C LYS A 137 -13.32 5.04 9.92
N ALA A 138 -12.12 4.58 9.58
CA ALA A 138 -10.88 5.27 9.95
C ALA A 138 -10.81 6.68 9.35
N ASN A 139 -11.23 6.84 8.09
CA ASN A 139 -11.28 8.13 7.40
C ASN A 139 -12.30 9.08 8.05
N CYS A 140 -13.51 8.62 8.37
CA CYS A 140 -14.49 9.42 9.10
C CYS A 140 -13.92 9.91 10.43
N LYS A 141 -13.27 9.02 11.19
CA LYS A 141 -12.63 9.38 12.46
C LYS A 141 -11.52 10.41 12.28
N GLN A 142 -10.67 10.25 11.27
CA GLN A 142 -9.60 11.21 10.98
C GLN A 142 -10.17 12.59 10.56
N LYS A 143 -11.22 12.61 9.73
CA LYS A 143 -11.91 13.85 9.32
C LYS A 143 -12.50 14.56 10.54
N LEU A 144 -13.17 13.83 11.44
CA LEU A 144 -13.69 14.38 12.69
C LEU A 144 -12.57 15.02 13.52
N ASN A 145 -11.50 14.28 13.80
CA ASN A 145 -10.36 14.78 14.58
C ASN A 145 -9.76 16.07 13.99
N LYS A 146 -9.59 16.13 12.66
CA LYS A 146 -9.08 17.32 11.97
C LYS A 146 -10.04 18.52 12.12
N ARG A 147 -11.35 18.30 12.05
CA ARG A 147 -12.35 19.35 12.23
C ARG A 147 -12.41 19.84 13.67
N GLU A 148 -12.34 18.94 14.65
CA GLU A 148 -12.28 19.31 16.07
C GLU A 148 -11.04 20.16 16.37
N ASP A 149 -9.87 19.76 15.88
CA ASP A 149 -8.65 20.54 16.02
C ASP A 149 -8.76 21.92 15.35
N GLY A 150 -9.32 21.97 14.13
CA GLY A 150 -9.58 23.21 13.40
C GLY A 150 -10.51 24.17 14.16
N ILE A 151 -11.62 23.66 14.71
CA ILE A 151 -12.57 24.46 15.50
C ILE A 151 -11.91 24.96 16.79
N LYS A 152 -11.17 24.12 17.51
CA LYS A 152 -10.44 24.52 18.73
C LYS A 152 -9.47 25.68 18.45
N LYS A 153 -8.77 25.63 17.31
CA LYS A 153 -7.90 26.72 16.85
C LYS A 153 -8.70 27.98 16.56
N LEU A 154 -9.83 27.87 15.86
CA LEU A 154 -10.70 29.03 15.54
C LEU A 154 -11.27 29.68 16.80
N ILE A 155 -11.72 28.91 17.79
CA ILE A 155 -12.19 29.42 19.09
C ILE A 155 -11.08 30.14 19.85
N THR A 156 -9.86 29.59 19.81
CA THR A 156 -8.68 30.16 20.49
C THR A 156 -8.24 31.48 19.85
N HIS A 157 -8.25 31.56 18.52
CA HIS A 157 -7.77 32.73 17.77
C HIS A 157 -8.86 33.77 17.46
N SER A 158 -10.14 33.48 17.75
CA SER A 158 -11.22 34.45 17.55
C SER A 158 -11.09 35.64 18.51
N SER A 159 -10.99 36.84 17.95
CA SER A 159 -10.87 38.08 18.72
C SER A 159 -12.24 38.68 19.07
N LYS A 160 -13.28 38.40 18.26
CA LYS A 160 -14.64 38.91 18.53
C LYS A 160 -15.46 37.91 19.36
N PRO A 161 -16.23 38.39 20.35
CA PRO A 161 -17.08 37.52 21.17
C PRO A 161 -18.19 36.84 20.36
N GLU A 162 -18.69 37.48 19.31
CA GLU A 162 -19.73 36.93 18.42
C GLU A 162 -19.20 35.75 17.59
N GLU A 163 -18.02 35.89 16.98
CA GLU A 163 -17.32 34.82 16.24
C GLU A 163 -17.04 33.63 17.17
N LYS A 164 -16.58 33.89 18.39
CA LYS A 164 -16.35 32.83 19.39
C LYS A 164 -17.64 32.08 19.77
N LYS A 165 -18.77 32.78 19.87
CA LYS A 165 -20.07 32.18 20.14
C LYS A 165 -20.55 31.31 18.97
N GLU A 166 -20.28 31.74 17.73
CA GLU A 166 -20.58 30.97 16.54
C GLU A 166 -19.76 29.68 16.48
N TRP A 167 -18.45 29.75 16.62
CA TRP A 167 -17.58 28.56 16.60
C TRP A 167 -17.90 27.56 17.71
N LYS A 168 -18.33 28.04 18.89
CA LYS A 168 -18.83 27.15 19.97
C LYS A 168 -20.12 26.42 19.59
N ARG A 169 -21.02 27.04 18.81
CA ARG A 169 -22.21 26.34 18.29
C ARG A 169 -21.81 25.29 17.27
N VAL A 170 -20.84 25.60 16.41
CA VAL A 170 -20.29 24.64 15.44
C VAL A 170 -19.59 23.47 16.16
N GLU A 171 -18.86 23.72 17.25
CA GLU A 171 -18.27 22.68 18.10
C GLU A 171 -19.32 21.72 18.66
N ALA A 172 -20.43 22.27 19.21
CA ALA A 172 -21.53 21.45 19.72
C ALA A 172 -22.18 20.60 18.62
N VAL A 173 -22.49 21.20 17.46
CA VAL A 173 -23.05 20.48 16.31
C VAL A 173 -22.10 19.39 15.82
N LEU A 174 -20.78 19.65 15.78
CA LEU A 174 -19.80 18.65 15.39
C LEU A 174 -19.75 17.49 16.39
N GLY A 175 -19.83 17.78 17.69
CA GLY A 175 -19.90 16.77 18.74
C GLY A 175 -21.15 15.88 18.64
N ASP A 176 -22.32 16.48 18.38
CA ASP A 176 -23.58 15.76 18.21
C ASP A 176 -23.57 14.85 16.97
N LEU A 177 -22.99 15.34 15.87
CA LEU A 177 -22.88 14.60 14.61
C LEU A 177 -21.82 13.49 14.66
N GLY A 178 -20.74 13.70 15.41
CA GLY A 178 -19.66 12.73 15.62
C GLY A 178 -19.10 12.16 14.31
N GLU A 179 -18.76 10.87 14.33
CA GLU A 179 -18.25 10.14 13.15
C GLU A 179 -19.31 9.99 12.05
N LEU A 180 -20.59 9.95 12.41
CA LEU A 180 -21.71 9.72 11.48
C LEU A 180 -22.02 10.92 10.58
N GLY A 181 -21.76 12.14 11.05
CA GLY A 181 -21.91 13.35 10.23
C GLY A 181 -20.67 13.71 9.41
N GLN A 182 -19.66 12.85 9.37
CA GLN A 182 -18.54 13.01 8.46
C GLN A 182 -18.92 12.42 7.11
N SER A 183 -18.73 13.20 6.03
CA SER A 183 -18.96 12.67 4.68
C SER A 183 -18.04 11.46 4.44
N SER A 184 -18.67 10.38 3.97
CA SER A 184 -17.98 9.20 3.50
C SER A 184 -17.30 9.41 2.15
N ASP A 185 -17.48 10.58 1.49
CA ASP A 185 -16.92 10.83 0.17
C ASP A 185 -15.44 10.45 0.16
N ASP A 186 -15.17 9.52 -0.75
CA ASP A 186 -13.92 8.83 -0.98
C ASP A 186 -12.89 9.84 -1.47
N THR A 187 -12.27 10.55 -0.55
CA THR A 187 -10.91 11.04 -0.79
C THR A 187 -10.00 9.83 -0.77
N ASP A 188 -9.69 9.35 -1.98
CA ASP A 188 -8.79 8.25 -2.37
C ASP A 188 -9.32 6.82 -2.17
N VAL A 189 -10.47 6.50 -2.77
CA VAL A 189 -10.56 5.19 -3.45
C VAL A 189 -9.91 5.39 -4.81
N GLU A 190 -8.92 4.56 -5.13
CA GLU A 190 -8.13 4.61 -6.36
C GLU A 190 -9.04 4.85 -7.59
N VAL A 191 -9.18 6.12 -7.99
CA VAL A 191 -9.82 6.51 -9.23
C VAL A 191 -8.96 5.94 -10.35
N GLU A 192 -9.60 5.22 -11.25
CA GLU A 192 -8.99 4.63 -12.44
C GLU A 192 -8.19 5.70 -13.20
N GLY A 193 -6.86 5.62 -13.12
CA GLY A 193 -5.93 6.60 -13.72
C GLY A 193 -5.12 7.45 -12.74
N SER A 194 -5.37 7.39 -11.43
CA SER A 194 -4.57 8.08 -10.43
C SER A 194 -3.28 7.30 -10.16
N ALA A 195 -2.14 7.82 -10.62
CA ALA A 195 -0.85 7.34 -10.17
C ALA A 195 -0.82 7.38 -8.64
N LEU A 196 -0.50 6.25 -7.99
CA LEU A 196 -0.18 6.18 -6.56
C LEU A 196 0.82 7.31 -6.25
N VAL A 197 0.31 8.42 -5.71
CA VAL A 197 1.14 9.41 -5.06
C VAL A 197 1.68 8.68 -3.85
N THR A 198 2.94 8.27 -3.96
CA THR A 198 3.70 7.73 -2.84
C THR A 198 3.89 8.89 -1.89
N THR A 199 2.94 9.12 -0.99
CA THR A 199 3.19 9.88 0.21
C THR A 199 4.24 9.10 0.98
N GLU A 200 5.33 9.78 1.31
CA GLU A 200 6.49 9.20 2.01
C GLU A 200 6.04 8.26 3.13
N PRO A 201 6.65 7.07 3.27
CA PRO A 201 6.33 6.18 4.37
C PRO A 201 6.55 6.93 5.69
N TYR A 202 5.54 6.84 6.56
CA TYR A 202 5.47 7.47 7.89
C TYR A 202 6.64 7.11 8.84
N SER A 203 7.57 6.24 8.41
CA SER A 203 8.77 5.86 9.16
C SER A 203 9.81 6.98 9.27
N HIS A 204 9.68 8.09 8.53
CA HIS A 204 10.64 9.19 8.60
C HIS A 204 10.40 10.19 9.75
N TRP A 205 9.31 10.07 10.52
CA TRP A 205 9.00 10.95 11.65
C TRP A 205 9.52 10.47 13.02
N CYS A 206 10.04 9.24 13.12
CA CYS A 206 10.54 8.71 14.39
C CYS A 206 12.06 8.82 14.61
N PHE A 207 12.84 9.35 13.66
CA PHE A 207 14.30 9.44 13.78
C PHE A 207 14.88 10.85 13.97
N LEU A 208 14.05 11.88 14.13
CA LEU A 208 14.52 13.27 14.35
C LEU A 208 14.19 13.84 15.74
N SER A 209 13.90 13.01 16.75
CA SER A 209 13.64 13.48 18.13
C SER A 209 14.84 13.40 19.08
N HIS A 210 16.03 12.96 18.65
CA HIS A 210 17.19 12.82 19.53
C HIS A 210 18.50 13.38 18.96
N SER A 211 18.51 14.58 18.38
CA SER A 211 19.76 15.33 18.16
C SER A 211 19.54 16.84 18.07
N CYS A 212 19.36 17.50 19.21
CA CYS A 212 19.50 18.94 19.43
C CYS A 212 19.55 19.10 20.96
N ARG A 213 20.57 19.61 21.65
CA ARG A 213 21.68 20.57 21.43
C ARG A 213 22.58 20.45 22.70
N PRO A 214 23.52 21.37 22.96
CA PRO A 214 24.48 22.09 22.11
C PRO A 214 25.90 21.51 22.25
#